data_AF-A0A7D4BEH0-F1
#
_entry.id   AF-A0A7D4BEH0-F1
#
_cell.length_a   1.000
_cell.length_b   1.000
_cell.length_c   1.000
_cell.angle_alpha   90.00
_cell.angle_beta   90.00
_cell.angle_gamma   90.00
#
_symmetry.space_group_name_H-M   'P 1'
#
loop_
_entity.id
_entity.type
_entity.pdbx_description
1 polymer ?
#
loop_
_entity_poly.entity_id
_entity_poly.type
_entity_poly.pdbx_seq_one_letter_code
_entity_poly.pdbx_strand_id
1 'polypeptide(L)' 'MKVEVNLSQEEFQVAKQCLERRYYELRRKILEGDRKGRSIQRYRQEAQLLERVIEEIKHGISGY' A
#
# COMPACT_ATOMS: atom_id res chain seq x y z
N MET A 1 -0.21 18.10 6.06
CA MET A 1 1.04 17.56 6.65
C MET A 1 1.87 17.00 5.51
N LYS A 2 2.98 17.65 5.14
CA LYS A 2 3.93 17.10 4.16
C LYS A 2 4.90 16.22 4.96
N VAL A 3 4.87 14.92 4.73
CA VAL A 3 5.84 13.99 5.31
C VAL A 3 7.01 13.93 4.34
N GLU A 4 8.09 14.64 4.66
CA GLU A 4 9.34 14.55 3.90
C GLU A 4 10.10 13.31 4.40
N VAL A 5 10.26 12.33 3.51
CA VAL A 5 11.05 11.12 3.80
C VAL A 5 12.33 11.20 2.97
N ASN A 6 13.44 11.50 3.65
CA ASN A 6 14.77 11.49 3.03
C ASN A 6 15.27 10.05 2.93
N LEU A 7 14.90 9.36 1.85
CA LEU A 7 15.38 8.01 1.54
C LEU A 7 16.40 8.09 0.41
N SER A 8 17.44 7.26 0.49
CA SER A 8 18.22 6.91 -0.71
C SER A 8 17.34 6.19 -1.74
N GLN A 9 17.79 6.14 -2.98
CA GLN A 9 17.06 5.45 -4.05
C GLN A 9 16.83 3.97 -3.72
N GLU A 10 17.82 3.30 -3.11
CA GLU A 10 17.69 1.90 -2.68
C GLU A 10 16.67 1.74 -1.56
N GLU A 11 16.75 2.55 -0.50
CA GLU A 11 15.77 2.54 0.60
C GLU A 11 14.36 2.82 0.11
N PHE A 12 14.21 3.72 -0.86
CA PHE A 12 12.93 4.01 -1.50
C PHE A 12 12.38 2.81 -2.27
N GLN A 13 13.21 2.11 -3.05
CA GLN A 13 12.76 0.91 -3.76
C GLN A 13 12.35 -0.20 -2.79
N VAL A 14 13.12 -0.41 -1.71
CA VAL A 14 12.76 -1.40 -0.68
C VAL A 14 11.45 -1.01 0.01
N ALA A 15 11.28 0.25 0.40
CA ALA A 15 10.05 0.75 1.01
C ALA A 15 8.84 0.54 0.09
N LYS A 16 8.99 0.85 -1.22
CA LYS A 16 7.96 0.60 -2.22
C LYS A 16 7.59 -0.89 -2.30
N GLN A 17 8.57 -1.78 -2.38
CA GLN A 17 8.33 -3.22 -2.41
C GLN A 17 7.61 -3.72 -1.15
N CYS A 18 7.96 -3.20 0.02
CA CYS A 18 7.29 -3.52 1.28
C CYS A 18 5.80 -3.10 1.25
N LEU A 19 5.51 -1.90 0.76
CA LEU A 19 4.13 -1.40 0.63
C LEU A 19 3.31 -2.23 -0.37
N GLU A 20 3.88 -2.53 -1.54
CA GLU A 20 3.24 -3.37 -2.55
C GLU A 20 2.94 -4.77 -2.00
N ARG A 21 3.92 -5.40 -1.35
CA ARG A 21 3.75 -6.71 -0.70
C ARG A 21 2.61 -6.67 0.32
N ARG A 22 2.55 -5.64 1.15
CA ARG A 22 1.49 -5.48 2.16
C ARG A 22 0.12 -5.31 1.51
N TYR A 23 0.02 -4.52 0.45
CA TYR A 23 -1.22 -4.37 -0.31
C TYR A 23 -1.70 -5.71 -0.87
N TYR A 24 -0.82 -6.52 -1.47
CA TYR A 24 -1.17 -7.85 -1.96
C TYR A 24 -1.63 -8.81 -0.85
N GLU A 25 -1.02 -8.76 0.34
CA GLU A 25 -1.46 -9.53 1.50
C GLU A 25 -2.88 -9.15 1.94
N LEU A 26 -3.20 -7.85 1.98
CA LEU A 26 -4.53 -7.38 2.36
C LEU A 26 -5.58 -7.79 1.33
N ARG A 27 -5.26 -7.69 0.02
CA ARG A 27 -6.13 -8.15 -1.06
C ARG A 27 -6.46 -9.64 -0.92
N ARG A 28 -5.48 -10.48 -0.58
CA ARG A 28 -5.71 -11.91 -0.29
C ARG A 28 -6.62 -12.11 0.92
N LYS A 29 -6.39 -11.40 2.03
CA LYS A 29 -7.24 -11.48 3.23
C LYS A 29 -8.68 -11.04 2.98
N ILE A 30 -8.87 -10.01 2.15
CA ILE A 30 -10.19 -9.55 1.69
C ILE A 30 -10.89 -10.68 0.92
N LEU A 31 -10.25 -11.25 -0.09
CA LEU A 31 -10.81 -12.34 -0.89
C LEU A 31 -11.16 -13.57 -0.04
N GLU A 32 -10.28 -13.96 0.89
CA GLU A 32 -10.54 -15.07 1.80
C GLU A 32 -11.68 -14.78 2.77
N GLY A 33 -11.77 -13.56 3.29
CA GLY A 33 -12.83 -13.17 4.21
C GLY A 33 -14.18 -13.01 3.52
N ASP A 34 -14.22 -12.51 2.29
CA ASP A 34 -15.42 -12.47 1.45
C ASP A 34 -15.95 -13.89 1.19
N ARG A 35 -15.07 -14.85 0.88
CA ARG A 35 -15.45 -16.27 0.72
C ARG A 35 -15.98 -16.92 2.00
N LYS A 36 -15.47 -16.51 3.16
CA LYS A 36 -15.76 -17.12 4.47
C LYS A 36 -16.82 -16.35 5.28
N GLY A 37 -17.39 -15.27 4.74
CA GLY A 37 -18.34 -14.41 5.45
C GLY A 37 -17.75 -13.70 6.68
N ARG A 38 -16.43 -13.45 6.72
CA ARG A 38 -15.76 -12.81 7.85
C ARG A 38 -15.80 -11.29 7.71
N SER A 39 -15.81 -10.57 8.84
CA SER A 39 -15.63 -9.11 8.80
C SER A 39 -14.24 -8.76 8.26
N ILE A 40 -14.22 -8.02 7.15
CA ILE A 40 -13.01 -7.58 6.43
C ILE A 40 -12.94 -6.06 6.26
N GLN A 41 -13.82 -5.32 6.95
CA GLN A 41 -13.90 -3.86 6.82
C GLN A 41 -12.56 -3.18 7.09
N ARG A 42 -11.84 -3.63 8.14
CA ARG A 42 -10.51 -3.12 8.48
C ARG A 42 -9.50 -3.38 7.36
N TYR A 43 -9.50 -4.57 6.76
CA TYR A 43 -8.58 -4.87 5.65
C TYR A 43 -8.92 -4.08 4.39
N ARG A 44 -10.20 -3.82 4.11
CA ARG A 44 -10.62 -2.96 3.00
C ARG A 44 -10.16 -1.52 3.20
N GLN A 45 -10.34 -0.96 4.40
CA GLN A 45 -9.87 0.38 4.74
C GLN A 45 -8.34 0.50 4.61
N GLU A 46 -7.60 -0.46 5.15
CA GLU A 46 -6.13 -0.48 5.06
C GLU A 46 -5.65 -0.63 3.60
N ALA A 47 -6.29 -1.49 2.80
CA ALA A 47 -5.96 -1.66 1.39
C ALA A 47 -6.23 -0.41 0.56
N GLN A 48 -7.35 0.29 0.80
CA GLN A 48 -7.67 1.56 0.13
C GLN A 48 -6.67 2.67 0.45
N LEU A 49 -6.18 2.73 1.70
CA LEU A 49 -5.14 3.69 2.07
C LEU A 49 -3.82 3.36 1.38
N LEU A 50 -3.41 2.09 1.37
CA LEU A 50 -2.18 1.66 0.72
C LEU A 50 -2.22 1.84 -0.80
N GLU A 51 -3.37 1.64 -1.43
CA GLU A 51 -3.56 1.90 -2.86
C GLU A 51 -3.25 3.34 -3.21
N ARG A 52 -3.81 4.29 -2.46
CA ARG A 52 -3.54 5.73 -2.63
C ARG A 52 -2.08 6.07 -2.42
N VAL A 53 -1.45 5.53 -1.37
CA VAL A 53 -0.02 5.76 -1.10
C VAL A 53 0.84 5.22 -2.25
N ILE A 54 0.54 4.03 -2.77
CA ILE A 54 1.27 3.43 -3.90
C ILE A 54 1.05 4.27 -5.18
N GLU A 55 -0.15 4.78 -5.42
CA GLU A 55 -0.43 5.69 -6.54
C GLU A 55 0.33 7.00 -6.42
N GLU A 56 0.32 7.64 -5.25
CA GLU A 56 1.10 8.86 -4.97
C GLU A 56 2.60 8.62 -5.16
N ILE A 57 3.12 7.47 -4.72
CA ILE A 57 4.51 7.07 -4.96
C ILE A 57 4.80 6.92 -6.46
N LYS A 58 3.88 6.32 -7.24
CA LYS A 58 4.07 6.16 -8.69
C LYS A 58 4.03 7.49 -9.45
N HIS A 59 3.11 8.38 -9.09
CA HIS A 59 2.93 9.67 -9.75
C HIS A 59 3.91 10.75 -9.26
N GLY A 60 4.32 10.69 -7.99
CA GLY A 60 5.31 11.60 -7.40
C GLY A 60 6.73 11.43 -7.96
N ILE A 61 7.03 10.31 -8.64
CA ILE A 61 8.30 10.08 -9.34
C ILE A 61 8.33 10.82 -10.71
N SER A 62 7.18 11.24 -11.27
CA SER A 62 7.15 12.00 -12.55
C SER A 62 7.42 13.50 -12.40
N GLY A 63 7.79 13.97 -11.19
CA GLY A 63 8.02 15.38 -10.89
C GLY A 63 9.48 15.75 -10.57
N TYR A 64 10.45 14.87 -10.83
CA TYR A 64 11.88 15.16 -10.74
C TYR A 64 12.51 15.17 -12.13
#